data_AF-A0A947GDR7-F1
#
_entry.id   AF-A0A947GDR7-F1
#
_cell.length_a   1.000
_cell.length_b   1.000
_cell.length_c   1.000
_cell.angle_alpha   90.00
_cell.angle_beta   90.00
_cell.angle_gamma   90.00
#
_symmetry.space_group_name_H-M   'P 1'
#
loop_
_entity.id
_entity.type
_entity.pdbx_description
1 polymer ?
#
loop_
_entity_poly.entity_id
_entity_poly.type
_entity_poly.pdbx_seq_one_letter_code
_entity_poly.pdbx_strand_id
1 'polypeptide(L)'
;MKHYYILSAALVAVLATACGSEDSGGEPENFFTPKPECEGEPVTALAGKHQMVISALQIGSASDGFDLDGDGEIDNKMSGIGELARVPLEDSFEDMQVVLPLEFFDLDTVQADECVKFAVYAGRYILDRDADGENTVDDNGDCNDFDANVSPKLVEVPGNAIDDDCDGLADELEETTADGVQQTPSDDVEDRDGDGVTIADGDCDDLNALVQGPGYREICGDGYDNNCDGAADWQLEDPLNSKTQVCSPYDEDLEELWLEPFAFTPEGEPVVAFKNGIITDENGTLHLDAGPSKFSVTVPLDGGDSLNLELRISGARMVGDFVMTPAGWGMTNGMLGGVLDANSIDQITGLEVNEIGLDVEDSLLDATYANILGTLIALRRLGGDSEYADCKAPDIDVDQDGIEAFCDTNPTDDVNRVDACIDGDGTVVFDEVDSAGNVISQCTQALDDDGNLRFVDGISITLKLETLPALLPTNIPSL
;
A
#
# COMPACT_ATOMS: atom_id res chain seq x y z
N MET A 1 -53.73 13.24 -52.25
CA MET A 1 -53.39 13.25 -50.81
C MET A 1 -53.02 11.83 -50.40
N LYS A 2 -51.78 11.67 -49.90
CA LYS A 2 -51.17 10.59 -49.07
C LYS A 2 -51.47 9.12 -49.41
N HIS A 3 -50.56 8.38 -50.06
CA HIS A 3 -49.32 7.72 -49.60
C HIS A 3 -49.51 6.36 -48.90
N TYR A 4 -48.96 5.34 -49.55
CA TYR A 4 -48.75 3.94 -49.17
C TYR A 4 -47.62 3.79 -48.15
N TYR A 5 -47.66 2.75 -47.31
CA TYR A 5 -46.48 1.92 -46.98
C TYR A 5 -46.90 0.47 -46.72
N ILE A 6 -46.13 -0.46 -47.31
CA ILE A 6 -46.28 -1.92 -47.29
C ILE A 6 -45.20 -2.48 -46.34
N LEU A 7 -45.61 -3.36 -45.43
CA LEU A 7 -44.73 -4.24 -44.66
C LEU A 7 -44.13 -5.32 -45.58
N SER A 8 -42.83 -5.54 -45.50
CA SER A 8 -42.20 -6.78 -45.96
C SER A 8 -41.08 -7.20 -45.01
N ALA A 9 -41.18 -8.43 -44.53
CA ALA A 9 -40.15 -9.16 -43.79
C ALA A 9 -39.20 -9.87 -44.76
N ALA A 10 -37.90 -9.91 -44.43
CA ALA A 10 -36.91 -10.87 -44.95
C ALA A 10 -35.71 -10.87 -43.98
N LEU A 11 -35.44 -12.00 -43.30
CA LEU A 11 -34.42 -12.99 -43.66
C LEU A 11 -32.99 -12.42 -43.58
N VAL A 12 -32.34 -12.54 -42.43
CA VAL A 12 -30.88 -12.36 -42.31
C VAL A 12 -30.27 -13.74 -42.12
N ALA A 13 -29.56 -14.19 -43.15
CA ALA A 13 -28.73 -15.38 -43.15
C ALA A 13 -27.32 -15.00 -42.66
N VAL A 14 -26.77 -15.90 -41.85
CA VAL A 14 -25.41 -15.90 -41.29
C VAL A 14 -24.37 -15.88 -42.42
N LEU A 15 -23.38 -14.98 -42.30
CA LEU A 15 -22.06 -15.11 -42.89
C LEU A 15 -21.02 -14.75 -41.82
N ALA A 16 -20.26 -15.76 -41.40
CA ALA A 16 -19.03 -15.59 -40.65
C ALA A 16 -17.92 -15.18 -41.63
N THR A 17 -17.19 -14.12 -41.29
CA THR A 17 -15.87 -13.79 -41.83
C THR A 17 -15.02 -13.24 -40.70
N ALA A 18 -13.97 -13.99 -40.38
CA ALA A 18 -12.85 -13.57 -39.56
C ALA A 18 -11.88 -12.67 -40.37
N CYS A 19 -11.04 -11.95 -39.62
CA CYS A 19 -9.87 -11.15 -40.00
C CYS A 19 -10.10 -9.76 -40.62
N GLY A 20 -9.49 -8.77 -39.95
CA GLY A 20 -8.97 -7.54 -40.55
C GLY A 20 -9.92 -6.36 -40.48
N SER A 21 -10.00 -5.69 -39.33
CA SER A 21 -10.37 -4.27 -39.32
C SER A 21 -9.15 -3.47 -39.76
N GLU A 22 -9.32 -2.88 -40.93
CA GLU A 22 -8.44 -1.92 -41.56
C GLU A 22 -8.25 -0.68 -40.67
N ASP A 23 -7.00 -0.19 -40.67
CA ASP A 23 -6.52 1.09 -40.14
C ASP A 23 -7.58 2.21 -40.20
N SER A 24 -8.18 2.51 -39.05
CA SER A 24 -8.53 3.89 -38.75
C SER A 24 -7.24 4.59 -38.36
N GLY A 25 -6.65 5.37 -39.28
CA GLY A 25 -5.51 6.25 -39.02
C GLY A 25 -5.84 7.39 -38.06
N GLY A 26 -6.26 7.05 -36.83
CA GLY A 26 -6.04 7.85 -35.65
C GLY A 26 -4.61 7.61 -35.16
N GLU A 27 -4.06 8.57 -34.42
CA GLU A 27 -2.87 8.31 -33.62
C GLU A 27 -3.17 7.15 -32.66
N PRO A 28 -2.18 6.27 -32.36
CA PRO A 28 -2.35 5.24 -31.34
C PRO A 28 -2.90 5.88 -30.06
N GLU A 29 -3.88 5.24 -29.44
CA GLU A 29 -4.50 5.76 -28.22
C GLU A 29 -3.47 5.68 -27.09
N ASN A 30 -3.20 6.80 -26.42
CA ASN A 30 -2.31 6.81 -25.24
C ASN A 30 -3.14 6.54 -23.97
N PHE A 31 -3.09 5.29 -23.52
CA PHE A 31 -3.78 4.80 -22.32
C PHE A 31 -3.22 5.32 -20.99
N PHE A 32 -2.09 6.05 -21.03
CA PHE A 32 -1.41 6.59 -19.86
C PHE A 32 -1.70 8.07 -19.63
N THR A 33 -2.42 8.72 -20.56
CA THR A 33 -2.77 10.13 -20.45
C THR A 33 -3.74 10.33 -19.27
N PRO A 34 -3.34 11.04 -18.20
CA PRO A 34 -4.19 11.21 -17.04
C PRO A 34 -5.50 11.92 -17.41
N LYS A 35 -6.62 11.40 -16.89
CA LYS A 35 -7.91 12.08 -17.02
C LYS A 35 -7.92 13.40 -16.21
N PRO A 36 -8.68 14.41 -16.63
CA PRO A 36 -8.89 15.62 -15.83
C PRO A 36 -9.40 15.27 -14.42
N GLU A 37 -8.89 15.97 -13.41
CA GLU A 37 -9.38 15.83 -12.05
C GLU A 37 -10.87 16.21 -11.95
N CYS A 38 -11.59 15.50 -11.09
CA CYS A 38 -12.97 15.82 -10.74
C CYS A 38 -13.11 17.25 -10.22
N GLU A 39 -14.07 18.01 -10.76
CA GLU A 39 -14.44 19.30 -10.22
C GLU A 39 -14.97 19.16 -8.78
N GLY A 40 -14.76 20.17 -7.93
CA GLY A 40 -15.24 20.16 -6.55
C GLY A 40 -14.12 20.40 -5.54
N GLU A 41 -14.39 20.03 -4.28
CA GLU A 41 -13.41 20.13 -3.20
C GLU A 41 -12.23 19.16 -3.44
N PRO A 42 -11.02 19.50 -2.96
CA PRO A 42 -9.88 18.61 -3.04
C PRO A 42 -10.05 17.40 -2.12
N VAL A 43 -9.28 16.34 -2.38
CA VAL A 43 -9.09 15.24 -1.43
C VAL A 43 -8.45 15.82 -0.17
N THR A 44 -9.22 15.88 0.92
CA THR A 44 -8.77 16.38 2.23
C THR A 44 -8.69 15.20 3.17
N ALA A 45 -7.52 14.88 3.72
CA ALA A 45 -7.37 13.72 4.57
C ALA A 45 -8.44 13.62 5.68
N LEU A 46 -8.99 12.43 5.90
CA LEU A 46 -9.93 12.11 6.98
C LEU A 46 -11.29 12.85 6.87
N ALA A 47 -11.63 13.36 5.69
CA ALA A 47 -12.85 14.12 5.44
C ALA A 47 -13.79 13.44 4.42
N GLY A 48 -13.48 12.21 4.01
CA GLY A 48 -14.34 11.43 3.15
C GLY A 48 -15.53 10.83 3.88
N LYS A 49 -16.51 10.37 3.11
CA LYS A 49 -17.81 9.90 3.60
C LYS A 49 -17.86 8.39 3.85
N HIS A 50 -16.99 7.65 3.16
CA HIS A 50 -16.96 6.20 3.20
C HIS A 50 -15.53 5.74 3.37
N GLN A 51 -15.29 5.02 4.45
CA GLN A 51 -13.99 4.54 4.87
C GLN A 51 -14.00 3.03 4.82
N MET A 52 -12.89 2.47 4.35
CA MET A 52 -12.71 1.05 4.13
C MET A 52 -11.28 0.67 4.44
N VAL A 53 -11.01 -0.62 4.54
CA VAL A 53 -9.66 -1.17 4.64
C VAL A 53 -9.52 -2.35 3.71
N ILE A 54 -8.37 -2.50 3.06
CA ILE A 54 -8.06 -3.69 2.27
C ILE A 54 -7.94 -4.88 3.22
N SER A 55 -8.82 -5.85 3.06
CA SER A 55 -8.89 -7.08 3.88
C SER A 55 -8.25 -8.28 3.20
N ALA A 56 -7.99 -8.18 1.90
CA ALA A 56 -7.23 -9.17 1.15
C ALA A 56 -6.47 -8.49 0.03
N LEU A 57 -5.21 -8.87 -0.16
CA LEU A 57 -4.36 -8.36 -1.22
C LEU A 57 -3.50 -9.47 -1.80
N GLN A 58 -3.47 -9.57 -3.13
CA GLN A 58 -2.57 -10.49 -3.83
C GLN A 58 -2.20 -9.95 -5.20
N ILE A 59 -1.10 -10.45 -5.76
CA ILE A 59 -0.83 -10.24 -7.19
C ILE A 59 -1.91 -10.98 -7.99
N GLY A 60 -2.55 -10.29 -8.93
CA GLY A 60 -3.56 -10.85 -9.82
C GLY A 60 -3.00 -11.95 -10.71
N SER A 61 -3.88 -12.82 -11.20
CA SER A 61 -3.52 -13.78 -12.23
C SER A 61 -3.25 -13.09 -13.57
N ALA A 62 -2.73 -13.83 -14.55
CA ALA A 62 -2.53 -13.32 -15.91
C ALA A 62 -3.85 -12.90 -16.62
N SER A 63 -5.02 -13.21 -16.04
CA SER A 63 -6.33 -12.78 -16.54
C SER A 63 -6.98 -11.67 -15.72
N ASP A 64 -6.37 -11.27 -14.61
CA ASP A 64 -6.81 -10.11 -13.82
C ASP A 64 -5.97 -8.89 -14.24
N GLY A 65 -6.61 -7.76 -14.52
CA GLY A 65 -5.91 -6.51 -14.85
C GLY A 65 -6.56 -5.70 -15.96
N PHE A 66 -5.69 -5.02 -16.71
CA PHE A 66 -6.06 -4.04 -17.72
C PHE A 66 -5.36 -4.36 -19.03
N ASP A 67 -6.04 -4.09 -20.14
CA ASP A 67 -5.42 -3.96 -21.46
C ASP A 67 -4.76 -2.57 -21.51
N LEU A 68 -3.44 -2.53 -21.34
CA LEU A 68 -2.63 -1.32 -21.17
C LEU A 68 -2.00 -0.88 -22.50
N ASP A 69 -1.79 -1.79 -23.44
CA ASP A 69 -1.27 -1.49 -24.78
C ASP A 69 -2.34 -1.47 -25.89
N GLY A 70 -3.57 -1.91 -25.59
CA GLY A 70 -4.72 -1.88 -26.49
C GLY A 70 -4.79 -3.05 -27.47
N ASP A 71 -4.05 -4.13 -27.23
CA ASP A 71 -4.02 -5.31 -28.11
C ASP A 71 -5.23 -6.26 -27.92
N GLY A 72 -6.02 -6.03 -26.87
CA GLY A 72 -7.21 -6.80 -26.52
C GLY A 72 -6.96 -7.99 -25.59
N GLU A 73 -5.72 -8.21 -25.16
CA GLU A 73 -5.35 -9.10 -24.07
C GLU A 73 -5.14 -8.30 -22.77
N ILE A 74 -5.05 -8.99 -21.63
CA ILE A 74 -4.84 -8.35 -20.33
C ILE A 74 -3.34 -8.36 -20.03
N ASP A 75 -2.82 -7.20 -19.65
CA ASP A 75 -1.43 -7.00 -19.25
C ASP A 75 -1.28 -7.14 -17.75
N ASN A 76 -0.63 -8.23 -17.34
CA ASN A 76 -0.20 -8.43 -15.97
C ASN A 76 1.01 -9.37 -15.92
N LYS A 77 2.16 -8.84 -16.33
CA LYS A 77 3.42 -9.58 -16.45
C LYS A 77 3.93 -10.07 -15.09
N MET A 78 3.72 -9.29 -14.03
CA MET A 78 4.07 -9.67 -12.66
C MET A 78 3.25 -10.85 -12.11
N SER A 79 2.16 -11.26 -12.77
CA SER A 79 1.43 -12.49 -12.40
C SER A 79 2.34 -13.74 -12.37
N GLY A 80 3.45 -13.74 -13.12
CA GLY A 80 4.43 -14.83 -13.11
C GLY A 80 5.12 -15.09 -11.77
N ILE A 81 5.12 -14.11 -10.85
CA ILE A 81 5.65 -14.24 -9.49
C ILE A 81 4.59 -14.21 -8.40
N GLY A 82 3.30 -14.14 -8.77
CA GLY A 82 2.21 -14.03 -7.80
C GLY A 82 2.21 -15.13 -6.74
N GLU A 83 2.48 -16.37 -7.11
CA GLU A 83 2.56 -17.49 -6.15
C GLU A 83 3.76 -17.42 -5.19
N LEU A 84 4.84 -16.74 -5.58
CA LEU A 84 6.00 -16.54 -4.70
C LEU A 84 5.73 -15.44 -3.68
N ALA A 85 5.01 -14.39 -4.08
CA ALA A 85 4.64 -13.27 -3.22
C ALA A 85 3.38 -13.54 -2.37
N ARG A 86 2.56 -14.55 -2.74
CA ARG A 86 1.27 -14.81 -2.10
C ARG A 86 1.37 -15.08 -0.60
N VAL A 87 2.25 -15.99 -0.18
CA VAL A 87 2.38 -16.34 1.25
C VAL A 87 2.88 -15.15 2.06
N PRO A 88 3.97 -14.45 1.69
CA PRO A 88 4.39 -13.24 2.41
C PRO A 88 3.30 -12.16 2.50
N LEU A 89 2.53 -11.95 1.43
CA LEU A 89 1.42 -10.99 1.45
C LEU A 89 0.25 -11.46 2.32
N GLU A 90 -0.14 -12.74 2.22
CA GLU A 90 -1.17 -13.34 3.07
C GLU A 90 -0.77 -13.24 4.54
N ASP A 91 0.45 -13.64 4.91
CA ASP A 91 0.96 -13.57 6.27
C ASP A 91 0.99 -12.12 6.80
N SER A 92 1.47 -11.15 6.02
CA SER A 92 1.47 -9.74 6.44
C SER A 92 0.08 -9.15 6.68
N PHE A 93 -0.95 -9.62 5.99
CA PHE A 93 -2.33 -9.19 6.21
C PHE A 93 -3.03 -10.02 7.30
N GLU A 94 -2.83 -11.33 7.37
CA GLU A 94 -3.38 -12.20 8.43
C GLU A 94 -2.82 -11.83 9.81
N ASP A 95 -1.51 -11.54 9.86
CA ASP A 95 -0.83 -11.03 11.05
C ASP A 95 -0.96 -9.50 11.16
N MET A 96 -1.83 -8.84 10.40
CA MET A 96 -2.14 -7.39 10.42
C MET A 96 -0.92 -6.43 10.36
N GLN A 97 0.28 -6.91 10.05
CA GLN A 97 1.50 -6.10 9.96
C GLN A 97 1.35 -4.91 9.02
N VAL A 98 0.57 -5.09 7.94
CA VAL A 98 0.25 -4.04 6.98
C VAL A 98 -1.26 -3.83 6.92
N VAL A 99 -1.69 -2.59 7.08
CA VAL A 99 -3.07 -2.16 6.93
C VAL A 99 -3.11 -1.06 5.86
N LEU A 100 -4.01 -1.19 4.89
CA LEU A 100 -4.18 -0.19 3.83
C LEU A 100 -5.60 0.36 3.88
N PRO A 101 -5.83 1.45 4.64
CA PRO A 101 -7.13 2.10 4.66
C PRO A 101 -7.39 2.91 3.40
N LEU A 102 -8.67 3.01 3.03
CA LEU A 102 -9.16 3.79 1.90
C LEU A 102 -10.29 4.71 2.36
N GLU A 103 -10.32 5.90 1.79
CA GLU A 103 -11.38 6.88 2.06
C GLU A 103 -11.91 7.49 0.76
N PHE A 104 -13.24 7.50 0.61
CA PHE A 104 -13.95 8.00 -0.56
C PHE A 104 -14.69 9.31 -0.26
N PHE A 105 -14.54 10.29 -1.13
CA PHE A 105 -15.06 11.66 -0.93
C PHE A 105 -16.45 11.87 -1.54
N ASP A 106 -16.73 11.21 -2.66
CA ASP A 106 -17.96 11.34 -3.42
C ASP A 106 -18.45 9.97 -3.90
N LEU A 107 -19.04 9.21 -2.97
CA LEU A 107 -19.72 7.95 -3.25
C LEU A 107 -21.17 8.08 -2.73
N ASP A 108 -22.16 8.23 -3.61
CA ASP A 108 -23.57 8.18 -3.18
C ASP A 108 -23.94 6.73 -2.84
N THR A 109 -24.37 6.53 -1.59
CA THR A 109 -24.76 5.23 -1.02
C THR A 109 -25.81 4.42 -1.79
N VAL A 110 -26.45 5.00 -2.81
CA VAL A 110 -27.51 4.32 -3.56
C VAL A 110 -27.52 4.65 -5.06
N GLN A 111 -26.51 5.34 -5.62
CA GLN A 111 -26.53 5.78 -7.02
C GLN A 111 -25.13 5.80 -7.66
N ALA A 112 -25.12 5.69 -8.99
CA ALA A 112 -23.96 5.98 -9.82
C ALA A 112 -23.47 7.42 -9.59
N ASP A 113 -22.15 7.61 -9.64
CA ASP A 113 -21.50 8.91 -9.51
C ASP A 113 -20.63 9.18 -10.74
N GLU A 114 -20.76 10.39 -11.29
CA GLU A 114 -19.99 10.81 -12.46
C GLU A 114 -18.57 11.26 -12.07
N CYS A 115 -18.31 11.49 -10.77
CA CYS A 115 -17.00 11.91 -10.30
C CYS A 115 -16.70 11.50 -8.86
N VAL A 116 -15.78 10.55 -8.71
CA VAL A 116 -15.35 10.02 -7.42
C VAL A 116 -13.86 10.29 -7.21
N LYS A 117 -13.51 10.71 -5.99
CA LYS A 117 -12.13 10.80 -5.51
C LYS A 117 -11.95 9.91 -4.30
N PHE A 118 -10.76 9.36 -4.14
CA PHE A 118 -10.41 8.58 -2.95
C PHE A 118 -8.92 8.67 -2.63
N ALA A 119 -8.60 8.47 -1.35
CA ALA A 119 -7.25 8.36 -0.85
C ALA A 119 -7.01 6.93 -0.36
N VAL A 120 -5.75 6.49 -0.44
CA VAL A 120 -5.28 5.28 0.23
C VAL A 120 -4.24 5.71 1.25
N TYR A 121 -4.24 5.08 2.41
CA TYR A 121 -3.30 5.36 3.48
C TYR A 121 -2.45 4.13 3.75
N ALA A 122 -1.27 4.35 4.32
CA ALA A 122 -0.46 3.30 4.90
C ALA A 122 -0.69 3.28 6.41
N GLY A 123 -0.89 2.08 6.94
CA GLY A 123 -1.01 1.78 8.35
C GLY A 123 -0.21 0.52 8.67
N ARG A 124 0.22 0.40 9.91
CA ARG A 124 0.79 -0.82 10.49
C ARG A 124 0.11 -1.07 11.81
N TYR A 125 -0.17 -2.34 12.09
CA TYR A 125 -0.94 -2.75 13.26
C TYR A 125 -0.10 -3.44 14.32
N ILE A 126 1.00 -4.07 13.90
CA ILE A 126 1.84 -4.91 14.74
C ILE A 126 3.28 -4.48 14.52
N LEU A 127 3.87 -3.89 15.55
CA LEU A 127 5.23 -3.39 15.55
C LEU A 127 5.88 -3.55 16.92
N ASP A 128 7.21 -3.51 16.87
CA ASP A 128 8.13 -3.22 17.97
C ASP A 128 8.77 -1.87 17.57
N ARG A 129 8.03 -0.77 17.79
CA ARG A 129 8.35 0.59 17.27
C ARG A 129 9.54 1.20 18.01
N ASP A 130 9.74 0.86 19.27
CA ASP A 130 10.85 1.35 20.08
C ASP A 130 12.08 0.43 20.07
N ALA A 131 11.95 -0.77 19.48
CA ALA A 131 12.98 -1.77 19.30
C ALA A 131 13.53 -2.37 20.61
N ASP A 132 12.69 -2.50 21.64
CA ASP A 132 13.04 -3.14 22.91
C ASP A 132 12.98 -4.68 22.86
N GLY A 133 12.30 -5.23 21.85
CA GLY A 133 12.19 -6.66 21.57
C GLY A 133 10.93 -7.33 22.12
N GLU A 134 10.04 -6.61 22.79
CA GLU A 134 8.66 -6.99 23.06
C GLU A 134 7.75 -6.44 21.95
N ASN A 135 6.59 -7.06 21.72
CA ASN A 135 5.61 -6.58 20.74
C ASN A 135 4.24 -6.53 21.42
N THR A 136 3.36 -5.65 20.97
CA THR A 136 1.99 -5.54 21.50
C THR A 136 1.11 -6.76 21.24
N VAL A 137 1.53 -7.68 20.36
CA VAL A 137 0.75 -8.87 19.97
C VAL A 137 0.84 -10.06 20.90
N ASP A 138 1.76 -10.02 21.85
CA ASP A 138 1.86 -11.08 22.83
C ASP A 138 0.79 -10.86 23.91
N ASP A 139 0.20 -11.95 24.42
CA ASP A 139 -0.82 -11.89 25.49
C ASP A 139 -0.33 -11.14 26.75
N ASN A 140 0.99 -10.96 26.91
CA ASN A 140 1.64 -10.06 27.86
C ASN A 140 2.80 -9.38 27.13
N GLY A 141 2.46 -8.75 26.01
CA GLY A 141 3.34 -7.97 25.17
C GLY A 141 3.59 -6.60 25.76
N ASP A 142 4.22 -5.74 24.97
CA ASP A 142 4.44 -4.36 25.35
C ASP A 142 3.10 -3.62 25.54
N CYS A 143 3.01 -2.78 26.59
CA CYS A 143 1.88 -1.90 26.86
C CYS A 143 2.10 -0.47 26.35
N ASN A 144 3.31 -0.12 25.90
CA ASN A 144 3.61 1.13 25.21
C ASN A 144 4.75 0.97 24.20
N ASP A 145 4.39 0.66 22.96
CA ASP A 145 5.31 0.39 21.84
C ASP A 145 6.17 1.61 21.43
N PHE A 146 5.97 2.78 22.05
CA PHE A 146 6.74 3.99 21.75
C PHE A 146 7.82 4.32 22.79
N ASP A 147 7.93 3.56 23.89
CA ASP A 147 8.92 3.81 24.94
C ASP A 147 9.62 2.53 25.38
N ALA A 148 10.85 2.32 24.92
CA ALA A 148 11.65 1.15 25.26
C ALA A 148 12.03 1.01 26.76
N ASN A 149 11.54 1.91 27.62
CA ASN A 149 11.60 1.79 29.07
C ASN A 149 10.28 1.33 29.70
N VAL A 150 9.29 1.00 28.89
CA VAL A 150 8.02 0.39 29.27
C VAL A 150 7.99 -0.97 28.59
N SER A 151 8.00 -2.05 29.38
CA SER A 151 7.74 -3.41 28.88
C SER A 151 7.65 -4.42 30.02
N PRO A 152 6.99 -5.59 29.81
CA PRO A 152 6.78 -6.62 30.85
C PRO A 152 8.02 -7.19 31.56
N LYS A 153 9.21 -6.83 31.10
CA LYS A 153 10.50 -7.30 31.65
C LYS A 153 11.20 -6.25 32.51
N LEU A 154 10.66 -5.05 32.56
CA LEU A 154 11.22 -3.92 33.28
C LEU A 154 10.71 -3.93 34.73
N VAL A 155 11.08 -2.87 35.44
CA VAL A 155 10.74 -2.69 36.86
C VAL A 155 10.25 -1.27 36.96
N GLU A 156 9.14 -1.12 37.66
CA GLU A 156 8.53 0.17 37.96
C GLU A 156 9.54 1.24 38.42
N VAL A 157 9.42 2.45 37.87
CA VAL A 157 10.24 3.62 38.16
C VAL A 157 9.43 4.62 39.00
N PRO A 158 9.58 4.62 40.33
CA PRO A 158 8.65 5.33 41.19
C PRO A 158 8.65 6.85 40.98
N GLY A 159 7.45 7.39 40.77
CA GLY A 159 7.11 8.80 40.61
C GLY A 159 7.30 9.33 39.19
N ASN A 160 7.33 8.47 38.17
CA ASN A 160 7.30 8.88 36.76
C ASN A 160 5.88 8.97 36.19
N ALA A 161 4.88 8.45 36.91
CA ALA A 161 3.46 8.43 36.52
C ALA A 161 3.13 7.50 35.33
N ILE A 162 3.96 6.49 35.06
CA ILE A 162 3.82 5.53 33.95
C ILE A 162 3.97 4.12 34.51
N ASP A 163 3.16 3.16 34.05
CA ASP A 163 3.34 1.73 34.26
C ASP A 163 4.53 1.24 33.41
N ASP A 164 5.71 1.08 34.03
CA ASP A 164 6.92 0.69 33.30
C ASP A 164 6.99 -0.84 33.06
N ASP A 165 6.26 -1.63 33.84
CA ASP A 165 6.36 -3.10 33.82
C ASP A 165 5.11 -3.83 33.30
N CYS A 166 4.16 -3.07 32.74
CA CYS A 166 2.95 -3.51 32.07
C CYS A 166 2.08 -4.44 32.93
N ASP A 167 1.98 -4.14 34.22
CA ASP A 167 1.14 -4.88 35.16
C ASP A 167 -0.25 -4.26 35.38
N GLY A 168 -0.50 -3.12 34.73
CA GLY A 168 -1.73 -2.33 34.76
C GLY A 168 -1.77 -1.30 35.88
N LEU A 169 -0.65 -1.04 36.57
CA LEU A 169 -0.56 -0.07 37.67
C LEU A 169 0.66 0.83 37.46
N ALA A 170 0.44 2.15 37.46
CA ALA A 170 1.55 3.11 37.54
C ALA A 170 1.94 3.44 38.99
N ASP A 171 3.22 3.70 39.20
CA ASP A 171 3.87 4.11 40.44
C ASP A 171 3.53 3.23 41.65
N GLU A 172 3.24 1.95 41.43
CA GLU A 172 2.88 1.03 42.49
C GLU A 172 4.07 0.67 43.38
N LEU A 173 3.78 0.34 44.63
CA LEU A 173 4.80 -0.12 45.56
C LEU A 173 4.88 -1.64 45.54
N GLU A 174 5.93 -2.16 44.92
CA GLU A 174 6.26 -3.58 44.94
C GLU A 174 6.96 -3.97 46.26
N GLU A 175 6.29 -4.79 47.10
CA GLU A 175 6.89 -5.39 48.29
C GLU A 175 7.02 -6.92 48.17
N THR A 176 8.24 -7.45 48.16
CA THR A 176 8.45 -8.90 48.27
C THR A 176 8.18 -9.39 49.70
N THR A 177 7.12 -10.16 49.88
CA THR A 177 6.73 -10.78 51.16
C THR A 177 7.08 -12.27 51.22
N ALA A 178 6.83 -12.92 52.36
CA ALA A 178 6.98 -14.38 52.48
C ALA A 178 5.95 -15.16 51.64
N ASP A 179 4.88 -14.50 51.19
CA ASP A 179 3.75 -15.09 50.46
C ASP A 179 3.75 -14.74 48.96
N GLY A 180 4.72 -13.94 48.49
CA GLY A 180 4.85 -13.50 47.09
C GLY A 180 5.20 -12.01 46.95
N VAL A 181 5.21 -11.52 45.71
CA VAL A 181 5.23 -10.10 45.39
C VAL A 181 3.85 -9.51 45.72
N GLN A 182 3.82 -8.41 46.47
CA GLN A 182 2.61 -7.67 46.77
C GLN A 182 2.71 -6.28 46.15
N GLN A 183 1.90 -6.03 45.12
CA GLN A 183 1.71 -4.69 44.56
C GLN A 183 0.74 -3.87 45.42
N THR A 184 1.07 -2.61 45.65
CA THR A 184 0.20 -1.64 46.31
C THR A 184 0.02 -0.45 45.36
N PRO A 185 -1.17 -0.26 44.75
CA PRO A 185 -1.41 0.83 43.82
C PRO A 185 -1.07 2.20 44.42
N SER A 186 -0.58 3.12 43.58
CA SER A 186 -0.33 4.50 43.95
C SER A 186 -1.60 5.20 44.46
N ASP A 187 -1.45 6.12 45.40
CA ASP A 187 -2.55 6.96 45.91
C ASP A 187 -2.52 8.38 45.33
N ASP A 188 -1.84 8.55 44.19
CA ASP A 188 -1.72 9.83 43.51
C ASP A 188 -3.04 10.28 42.88
N VAL A 189 -3.47 11.49 43.25
CA VAL A 189 -4.74 12.11 42.84
C VAL A 189 -4.48 13.36 42.00
N GLU A 190 -3.24 13.59 41.58
CA GLU A 190 -2.93 14.54 40.52
C GLU A 190 -3.37 13.94 39.18
N ASP A 191 -4.02 14.76 38.36
CA ASP A 191 -4.45 14.47 36.98
C ASP A 191 -3.50 15.32 36.13
N ARG A 192 -2.42 14.69 35.63
CA ARG A 192 -1.27 15.40 35.05
C ARG A 192 -1.44 15.70 33.57
N ASP A 193 -2.20 14.87 32.84
CA ASP A 193 -2.50 15.06 31.43
C ASP A 193 -3.83 15.82 31.18
N GLY A 194 -4.71 15.89 32.18
CA GLY A 194 -5.96 16.63 32.14
C GLY A 194 -7.15 15.86 31.53
N ASP A 195 -7.10 14.53 31.44
CA ASP A 195 -8.16 13.69 30.90
C ASP A 195 -9.33 13.47 31.90
N GLY A 196 -9.05 13.69 33.19
CA GLY A 196 -10.00 13.56 34.30
C GLY A 196 -10.00 12.22 35.03
N VAL A 197 -9.05 11.33 34.71
CA VAL A 197 -8.65 10.14 35.47
C VAL A 197 -7.33 10.46 36.18
N THR A 198 -7.01 9.72 37.23
CA THR A 198 -5.75 9.85 37.97
C THR A 198 -5.18 8.46 38.17
N ILE A 199 -3.90 8.34 38.51
CA ILE A 199 -3.33 7.03 38.86
C ILE A 199 -4.13 6.33 39.96
N ALA A 200 -4.56 7.06 41.00
CA ALA A 200 -5.39 6.49 42.07
C ALA A 200 -6.78 6.01 41.61
N ASP A 201 -7.27 6.53 40.48
CA ASP A 201 -8.52 6.11 39.85
C ASP A 201 -8.32 5.00 38.80
N GLY A 202 -7.07 4.62 38.50
CA GLY A 202 -6.69 3.48 37.67
C GLY A 202 -5.98 3.82 36.36
N ASP A 203 -5.52 5.05 36.17
CA ASP A 203 -4.71 5.43 35.02
C ASP A 203 -3.27 4.89 35.14
N CYS A 204 -2.77 4.23 34.09
CA CYS A 204 -1.43 3.65 34.00
C CYS A 204 -0.44 4.52 33.23
N ASP A 205 -0.85 5.64 32.63
CA ASP A 205 0.05 6.67 32.09
C ASP A 205 -0.63 8.04 32.21
N ASP A 206 -0.53 8.65 33.39
CA ASP A 206 -1.12 9.95 33.72
C ASP A 206 -0.40 11.11 33.00
N LEU A 207 0.57 10.83 32.12
CA LEU A 207 1.18 11.80 31.21
C LEU A 207 0.57 11.75 29.80
N ASN A 208 -0.33 10.80 29.52
CA ASN A 208 -0.90 10.54 28.21
C ASN A 208 -2.43 10.35 28.26
N ALA A 209 -3.17 11.40 27.88
CA ALA A 209 -4.64 11.43 27.93
C ALA A 209 -5.37 10.41 27.02
N LEU A 210 -4.65 9.61 26.23
CA LEU A 210 -5.21 8.47 25.49
C LEU A 210 -5.23 7.18 26.34
N VAL A 211 -4.45 7.13 27.42
CA VAL A 211 -4.45 6.08 28.42
C VAL A 211 -5.33 6.55 29.58
N GLN A 212 -6.37 5.79 29.91
CA GLN A 212 -7.41 6.26 30.84
C GLN A 212 -7.82 5.20 31.87
N GLY A 213 -7.34 3.96 31.73
CA GLY A 213 -7.53 2.92 32.73
C GLY A 213 -8.74 2.00 32.57
N PRO A 214 -9.08 1.25 33.62
CA PRO A 214 -10.04 0.16 33.53
C PRO A 214 -11.42 0.58 33.03
N GLY A 215 -11.88 -0.08 31.97
CA GLY A 215 -13.22 0.13 31.38
C GLY A 215 -13.27 1.12 30.22
N TYR A 216 -12.12 1.69 29.85
CA TYR A 216 -11.91 2.29 28.54
C TYR A 216 -11.65 1.20 27.49
N ARG A 217 -11.69 1.57 26.20
CA ARG A 217 -11.53 0.65 25.08
C ARG A 217 -10.21 0.97 24.39
N GLU A 218 -9.48 -0.07 24.01
CA GLU A 218 -8.33 0.02 23.12
C GLU A 218 -8.63 0.81 21.84
N ILE A 219 -7.66 1.60 21.41
CA ILE A 219 -7.61 2.32 20.13
C ILE A 219 -6.68 1.52 19.22
N CYS A 220 -7.26 1.03 18.13
CA CYS A 220 -6.70 -0.09 17.40
C CYS A 220 -5.41 0.27 16.64
N GLY A 221 -4.33 -0.41 16.99
CA GLY A 221 -2.99 -0.24 16.41
C GLY A 221 -2.31 1.06 16.83
N ASP A 222 -2.84 1.76 17.85
CA ASP A 222 -2.17 2.93 18.39
C ASP A 222 -0.91 2.53 19.16
N GLY A 223 -0.84 1.32 19.72
CA GLY A 223 0.33 0.79 20.45
C GLY A 223 0.39 1.21 21.92
N TYR A 224 -0.69 1.74 22.48
CA TYR A 224 -0.85 2.07 23.89
C TYR A 224 -1.87 1.15 24.56
N ASP A 225 -1.64 0.75 25.80
CA ASP A 225 -2.64 0.08 26.65
C ASP A 225 -3.65 1.11 27.18
N ASN A 226 -4.63 1.47 26.35
CA ASN A 226 -5.57 2.55 26.71
C ASN A 226 -6.43 2.18 27.93
N ASN A 227 -6.63 0.89 28.18
CA ASN A 227 -7.52 0.38 29.22
C ASN A 227 -6.78 -0.14 30.49
N CYS A 228 -5.45 -0.12 30.49
CA CYS A 228 -4.57 -0.54 31.58
C CYS A 228 -4.83 -1.97 32.05
N ASP A 229 -4.92 -2.93 31.12
CA ASP A 229 -5.02 -4.37 31.43
C ASP A 229 -3.72 -5.16 31.24
N GLY A 230 -2.62 -4.45 30.99
CA GLY A 230 -1.29 -4.97 30.76
C GLY A 230 -1.11 -5.54 29.35
N ALA A 231 -1.92 -5.12 28.38
CA ALA A 231 -1.69 -5.42 26.96
C ALA A 231 -2.34 -4.39 26.04
N ALA A 232 -1.51 -3.65 25.31
CA ALA A 232 -1.95 -2.75 24.26
C ALA A 232 -2.64 -3.52 23.12
N ASP A 233 -3.80 -3.06 22.65
CA ASP A 233 -4.59 -3.67 21.57
C ASP A 233 -5.25 -5.04 21.90
N TRP A 234 -5.26 -5.47 23.17
CA TRP A 234 -5.91 -6.72 23.65
C TRP A 234 -6.98 -6.48 24.74
N GLN A 235 -7.88 -7.46 24.96
CA GLN A 235 -8.88 -7.46 26.03
C GLN A 235 -8.83 -8.79 26.71
N LEU A 236 -8.89 -8.71 28.03
CA LEU A 236 -9.20 -9.83 28.90
C LEU A 236 -10.72 -10.14 28.91
N GLU A 237 -11.14 -11.23 28.29
CA GLU A 237 -12.57 -11.61 28.26
C GLU A 237 -13.09 -12.34 29.53
N ASP A 238 -12.26 -12.99 30.36
CA ASP A 238 -12.72 -13.82 31.50
C ASP A 238 -11.62 -14.06 32.58
N PRO A 239 -11.96 -14.20 33.90
CA PRO A 239 -11.08 -14.64 35.01
C PRO A 239 -10.28 -15.96 34.86
N LEU A 240 -10.18 -16.51 33.65
CA LEU A 240 -9.33 -17.65 33.30
C LEU A 240 -8.12 -17.26 32.41
N ASN A 241 -7.83 -15.96 32.24
CA ASN A 241 -6.73 -15.42 31.43
C ASN A 241 -6.75 -15.96 29.98
N SER A 242 -7.92 -15.91 29.33
CA SER A 242 -7.96 -16.02 27.88
C SER A 242 -8.11 -14.59 27.36
N LYS A 243 -7.01 -14.01 26.86
CA LYS A 243 -7.05 -12.76 26.10
C LYS A 243 -7.53 -13.10 24.69
N THR A 244 -8.40 -12.27 24.15
CA THR A 244 -8.71 -12.27 22.71
C THR A 244 -8.19 -10.96 22.16
N GLN A 245 -7.62 -11.02 20.96
CA GLN A 245 -7.31 -9.81 20.24
C GLN A 245 -8.62 -9.04 20.06
N VAL A 246 -8.66 -7.83 20.58
CA VAL A 246 -9.91 -7.04 20.68
C VAL A 246 -10.31 -6.51 19.35
N CYS A 247 -9.28 -6.13 18.63
CA CYS A 247 -9.41 -5.23 17.54
C CYS A 247 -8.78 -5.93 16.35
N SER A 248 -9.60 -6.15 15.33
CA SER A 248 -9.12 -6.53 14.01
C SER A 248 -9.69 -5.53 13.03
N PRO A 249 -8.85 -4.88 12.20
CA PRO A 249 -9.35 -4.05 11.10
C PRO A 249 -10.30 -4.80 10.15
N TYR A 250 -10.38 -6.12 10.25
CA TYR A 250 -11.10 -6.99 9.31
C TYR A 250 -12.33 -7.69 9.91
N ASP A 251 -12.71 -7.40 11.15
CA ASP A 251 -13.91 -7.99 11.74
C ASP A 251 -15.21 -7.25 11.37
N GLU A 252 -16.34 -7.69 11.92
CA GLU A 252 -17.66 -7.12 11.58
C GLU A 252 -17.98 -5.82 12.34
N ASP A 253 -17.21 -5.51 13.39
CA ASP A 253 -17.36 -4.33 14.21
C ASP A 253 -16.42 -3.22 13.71
N LEU A 254 -16.93 -1.99 13.63
CA LEU A 254 -16.16 -0.88 13.08
C LEU A 254 -15.26 -0.26 14.13
N GLU A 255 -13.98 -0.18 13.79
CA GLU A 255 -12.92 0.28 14.68
C GLU A 255 -12.09 1.39 14.04
N GLU A 256 -11.60 2.32 14.87
CA GLU A 256 -10.75 3.43 14.45
C GLU A 256 -9.32 2.93 14.26
N LEU A 257 -8.80 3.06 13.04
CA LEU A 257 -7.49 2.54 12.66
C LEU A 257 -6.38 3.57 12.82
N TRP A 258 -5.23 3.15 13.35
CA TRP A 258 -4.03 3.98 13.30
C TRP A 258 -3.50 4.17 11.87
N LEU A 259 -3.04 5.39 11.58
CA LEU A 259 -2.42 5.76 10.30
C LEU A 259 -0.97 6.16 10.53
N GLU A 260 -0.10 5.82 9.59
CA GLU A 260 1.30 6.20 9.72
C GLU A 260 1.50 7.68 9.34
N PRO A 261 2.40 8.42 10.03
CA PRO A 261 2.64 9.83 9.72
C PRO A 261 3.07 10.05 8.25
N PHE A 262 3.76 9.09 7.64
CA PHE A 262 4.18 9.17 6.25
C PHE A 262 3.06 8.88 5.22
N ALA A 263 1.87 8.50 5.67
CA ALA A 263 0.69 8.50 4.82
C ALA A 263 0.26 9.94 4.43
N PHE A 264 0.91 10.96 5.02
CA PHE A 264 0.62 12.37 4.81
C PHE A 264 1.85 13.16 4.34
N THR A 265 1.62 14.15 3.48
CA THR A 265 2.61 15.17 3.16
C THR A 265 2.86 16.07 4.38
N PRO A 266 3.93 16.88 4.40
CA PRO A 266 4.14 17.89 5.45
C PRO A 266 2.98 18.90 5.59
N GLU A 267 2.17 19.06 4.55
CA GLU A 267 0.96 19.90 4.53
C GLU A 267 -0.30 19.17 5.05
N GLY A 268 -0.20 17.88 5.38
CA GLY A 268 -1.33 17.05 5.85
C GLY A 268 -2.21 16.51 4.72
N GLU A 269 -1.75 16.53 3.47
CA GLU A 269 -2.47 15.92 2.36
C GLU A 269 -2.13 14.42 2.26
N PRO A 270 -3.05 13.54 1.84
CA PRO A 270 -2.69 12.13 1.63
C PRO A 270 -1.64 12.01 0.54
N VAL A 271 -0.58 11.24 0.80
CA VAL A 271 0.49 11.00 -0.19
C VAL A 271 -0.03 10.19 -1.38
N VAL A 272 -1.06 9.38 -1.15
CA VAL A 272 -1.71 8.57 -2.18
C VAL A 272 -3.16 9.00 -2.37
N ALA A 273 -3.48 9.46 -3.58
CA ALA A 273 -4.85 9.82 -3.95
C ALA A 273 -5.16 9.60 -5.43
N PHE A 274 -6.34 9.03 -5.69
CA PHE A 274 -6.97 9.02 -7.00
C PHE A 274 -7.97 10.18 -7.08
N LYS A 275 -7.75 11.08 -8.04
CA LYS A 275 -8.49 12.35 -8.18
C LYS A 275 -9.56 12.32 -9.27
N ASN A 276 -9.75 11.17 -9.91
CA ASN A 276 -10.79 10.94 -10.90
C ASN A 276 -11.24 9.47 -10.85
N GLY A 277 -12.55 9.29 -10.99
CA GLY A 277 -13.19 7.99 -11.07
C GLY A 277 -14.66 8.16 -11.38
N ILE A 278 -15.25 7.12 -11.96
CA ILE A 278 -16.67 7.06 -12.29
C ILE A 278 -17.22 5.81 -11.63
N ILE A 279 -18.38 5.94 -11.00
CA ILE A 279 -19.14 4.80 -10.51
C ILE A 279 -20.37 4.64 -11.39
N THR A 280 -20.52 3.47 -12.00
CA THR A 280 -21.66 3.14 -12.86
C THR A 280 -22.54 2.08 -12.22
N ASP A 281 -23.86 2.19 -12.40
CA ASP A 281 -24.80 1.15 -11.97
C ASP A 281 -25.04 0.18 -13.13
N GLU A 282 -24.55 -1.04 -12.99
CA GLU A 282 -24.87 -2.14 -13.89
C GLU A 282 -25.73 -3.19 -13.18
N ASN A 283 -27.03 -3.14 -13.46
CA ASN A 283 -28.02 -4.09 -12.93
C ASN A 283 -28.07 -4.16 -11.38
N GLY A 284 -27.82 -3.04 -10.70
CA GLY A 284 -27.85 -2.92 -9.24
C GLY A 284 -26.50 -3.16 -8.57
N THR A 285 -25.42 -3.34 -9.34
CA THR A 285 -24.03 -3.37 -8.85
C THR A 285 -23.36 -2.07 -9.24
N LEU A 286 -22.73 -1.40 -8.27
CA LEU A 286 -22.01 -0.16 -8.50
C LEU A 286 -20.55 -0.48 -8.84
N HIS A 287 -20.15 -0.20 -10.08
CA HIS A 287 -18.82 -0.50 -10.62
C HIS A 287 -17.97 0.77 -10.65
N LEU A 288 -16.83 0.74 -9.96
CA LEU A 288 -15.78 1.76 -10.01
C LEU A 288 -14.92 1.58 -11.27
N ASP A 289 -14.63 2.69 -11.93
CA ASP A 289 -13.55 2.82 -12.92
C ASP A 289 -12.83 4.16 -12.67
N ALA A 290 -11.60 4.07 -12.16
CA ALA A 290 -10.74 5.20 -11.83
C ALA A 290 -9.43 5.14 -12.60
N GLY A 291 -8.88 6.33 -12.87
CA GLY A 291 -7.70 6.48 -13.72
C GLY A 291 -8.01 6.41 -15.23
N PRO A 292 -6.99 6.33 -16.09
CA PRO A 292 -5.56 6.29 -15.75
C PRO A 292 -5.13 7.57 -15.01
N SER A 293 -4.22 7.42 -14.07
CA SER A 293 -3.60 8.52 -13.34
C SER A 293 -2.15 8.18 -13.03
N LYS A 294 -1.32 9.20 -12.81
CA LYS A 294 -0.01 8.97 -12.22
C LYS A 294 -0.22 8.80 -10.72
N PHE A 295 0.24 7.68 -10.19
CA PHE A 295 0.22 7.37 -8.77
C PHE A 295 1.67 7.33 -8.31
N SER A 296 2.04 8.10 -7.30
CA SER A 296 3.38 8.07 -6.72
C SER A 296 3.24 8.07 -5.21
N VAL A 297 3.94 7.18 -4.52
CA VAL A 297 4.04 7.18 -3.06
C VAL A 297 5.50 7.33 -2.68
N THR A 298 5.78 8.26 -1.78
CA THR A 298 7.08 8.39 -1.13
C THR A 298 7.02 7.70 0.22
N VAL A 299 7.70 6.56 0.35
CA VAL A 299 7.82 5.85 1.63
C VAL A 299 9.18 6.19 2.25
N PRO A 300 9.22 6.87 3.41
CA PRO A 300 10.45 6.98 4.18
C PRO A 300 10.74 5.63 4.84
N LEU A 301 11.91 5.06 4.57
CA LEU A 301 12.38 3.86 5.26
C LEU A 301 13.26 4.27 6.45
N ASP A 302 13.01 3.69 7.62
CA ASP A 302 13.79 3.94 8.83
C ASP A 302 15.20 3.33 8.71
N GLY A 303 16.23 4.17 8.88
CA GLY A 303 17.61 3.72 8.69
C GLY A 303 18.67 4.81 8.55
N GLY A 304 18.60 5.90 9.33
CA GLY A 304 19.74 6.81 9.57
C GLY A 304 20.20 7.71 8.41
N ASP A 305 19.94 7.34 7.16
CA ASP A 305 20.01 8.16 5.96
C ASP A 305 18.67 7.96 5.25
N SER A 306 17.78 8.98 5.30
CA SER A 306 16.40 8.92 4.83
C SER A 306 16.29 8.44 3.38
N LEU A 307 16.09 7.13 3.17
CA LEU A 307 15.76 6.58 1.88
C LEU A 307 14.29 6.87 1.62
N ASN A 308 14.02 7.80 0.71
CA ASN A 308 12.70 8.06 0.19
C ASN A 308 12.50 7.13 -1.01
N LEU A 309 11.71 6.08 -0.82
CA LEU A 309 11.32 5.21 -1.93
C LEU A 309 10.16 5.87 -2.67
N GLU A 310 10.38 6.34 -3.90
CA GLU A 310 9.32 6.82 -4.77
C GLU A 310 8.79 5.66 -5.63
N LEU A 311 7.64 5.09 -5.25
CA LEU A 311 6.96 4.09 -6.08
C LEU A 311 5.99 4.80 -7.01
N ARG A 312 6.36 4.93 -8.28
CA ARG A 312 5.48 5.48 -9.30
C ARG A 312 4.86 4.37 -10.15
N ILE A 313 3.54 4.42 -10.24
CA ILE A 313 2.74 3.62 -11.16
C ILE A 313 2.24 4.57 -12.26
N SER A 314 2.75 4.37 -13.47
CA SER A 314 2.30 5.07 -14.65
C SER A 314 0.99 4.46 -15.15
N GLY A 315 0.00 5.32 -15.44
CA GLY A 315 -1.33 4.88 -15.85
C GLY A 315 -2.02 4.00 -14.81
N ALA A 316 -1.84 4.29 -13.52
CA ALA A 316 -2.53 3.61 -12.45
C ALA A 316 -4.05 3.68 -12.67
N ARG A 317 -4.69 2.53 -12.62
CA ARG A 317 -6.12 2.31 -12.82
C ARG A 317 -6.66 1.46 -11.70
N MET A 318 -7.88 1.77 -11.28
CA MET A 318 -8.56 1.00 -10.27
C MET A 318 -9.99 0.71 -10.72
N VAL A 319 -10.39 -0.55 -10.63
CA VAL A 319 -11.78 -0.98 -10.83
C VAL A 319 -12.22 -1.85 -9.66
N GLY A 320 -13.53 -1.96 -9.46
CA GLY A 320 -14.07 -2.84 -8.45
C GLY A 320 -15.57 -2.66 -8.27
N ASP A 321 -16.18 -3.62 -7.59
CA ASP A 321 -17.62 -3.69 -7.38
C ASP A 321 -17.94 -3.35 -5.94
N PHE A 322 -18.67 -2.26 -5.72
CA PHE A 322 -19.11 -1.88 -4.39
C PHE A 322 -20.24 -2.77 -3.89
N VAL A 323 -20.11 -3.23 -2.66
CA VAL A 323 -21.09 -4.07 -1.96
C VAL A 323 -21.51 -3.39 -0.65
N MET A 324 -22.82 -3.29 -0.44
CA MET A 324 -23.37 -2.73 0.80
C MET A 324 -23.52 -3.84 1.85
N THR A 325 -22.86 -3.69 2.99
CA THR A 325 -22.97 -4.55 4.17
C THR A 325 -23.78 -3.84 5.26
N PRO A 326 -24.13 -4.52 6.38
CA PRO A 326 -24.74 -3.85 7.53
C PRO A 326 -23.86 -2.74 8.15
N ALA A 327 -22.53 -2.89 8.08
CA ALA A 327 -21.56 -1.95 8.64
C ALA A 327 -21.24 -0.78 7.69
N GLY A 328 -21.34 -0.99 6.37
CA GLY A 328 -21.09 0.06 5.38
C GLY A 328 -20.74 -0.50 4.00
N TRP A 329 -20.11 0.32 3.17
CA TRP A 329 -19.59 -0.12 1.87
C TRP A 329 -18.30 -0.91 2.04
N GLY A 330 -18.23 -2.04 1.33
CA GLY A 330 -16.98 -2.70 0.97
C GLY A 330 -16.84 -2.76 -0.55
N MET A 331 -15.73 -3.29 -1.02
CA MET A 331 -15.45 -3.50 -2.44
C MET A 331 -14.99 -4.93 -2.67
N THR A 332 -15.52 -5.54 -3.72
CA THR A 332 -15.18 -6.88 -4.18
C THR A 332 -14.70 -6.82 -5.63
N ASN A 333 -14.00 -7.84 -6.09
CA ASN A 333 -13.38 -7.85 -7.42
C ASN A 333 -12.51 -6.61 -7.68
N GLY A 334 -11.91 -6.04 -6.62
CA GLY A 334 -11.05 -4.88 -6.72
C GLY A 334 -9.80 -5.24 -7.51
N MET A 335 -9.43 -4.40 -8.47
CA MET A 335 -8.18 -4.50 -9.20
C MET A 335 -7.53 -3.13 -9.24
N LEU A 336 -6.30 -3.04 -8.75
CA LEU A 336 -5.43 -1.87 -8.86
C LEU A 336 -4.23 -2.27 -9.71
N GLY A 337 -4.03 -1.61 -10.84
CA GLY A 337 -2.97 -1.98 -11.78
C GLY A 337 -2.46 -0.81 -12.59
N GLY A 338 -1.38 -1.06 -13.32
CA GLY A 338 -0.68 -0.06 -14.13
C GLY A 338 0.73 -0.53 -14.42
N VAL A 339 1.63 0.43 -14.66
CA VAL A 339 3.01 0.15 -15.04
C VAL A 339 3.97 0.59 -13.95
N LEU A 340 4.78 -0.33 -13.45
CA LEU A 340 5.94 -0.02 -12.61
C LEU A 340 7.07 0.45 -13.53
N ASP A 341 7.32 1.77 -13.55
CA ASP A 341 8.36 2.35 -14.40
C ASP A 341 9.76 2.01 -13.90
N ALA A 342 10.72 2.06 -14.83
CA ALA A 342 12.10 1.68 -14.59
C ALA A 342 12.76 2.42 -13.42
N ASN A 343 12.55 3.73 -13.32
CA ASN A 343 13.11 4.53 -12.23
C ASN A 343 12.58 4.08 -10.87
N SER A 344 11.29 3.80 -10.76
CA SER A 344 10.67 3.35 -9.51
C SER A 344 11.22 2.02 -9.03
N ILE A 345 11.33 1.04 -9.93
CA ILE A 345 11.84 -0.30 -9.55
C ILE A 345 13.35 -0.31 -9.33
N ASP A 346 14.09 0.68 -9.85
CA ASP A 346 15.52 0.85 -9.56
C ASP A 346 15.78 1.39 -8.14
N GLN A 347 14.82 2.13 -7.59
CA GLN A 347 14.89 2.63 -6.21
C GLN A 347 14.54 1.55 -5.16
N ILE A 348 13.86 0.47 -5.56
CA ILE A 348 13.53 -0.65 -4.67
C ILE A 348 14.78 -1.51 -4.50
N THR A 349 15.44 -1.37 -3.34
CA THR A 349 16.69 -2.09 -2.98
C THR A 349 16.55 -2.68 -1.57
N GLY A 350 17.53 -3.48 -1.13
CA GLY A 350 17.55 -4.00 0.24
C GLY A 350 16.64 -5.21 0.49
N LEU A 351 16.04 -5.77 -0.55
CA LEU A 351 15.23 -6.98 -0.47
C LEU A 351 16.13 -8.21 -0.68
N GLU A 352 15.99 -9.24 0.15
CA GLU A 352 16.61 -10.55 -0.09
C GLU A 352 15.52 -11.55 -0.47
N VAL A 353 15.50 -11.98 -1.74
CA VAL A 353 14.59 -13.02 -2.24
C VAL A 353 15.39 -14.02 -3.07
N ASN A 354 15.94 -15.01 -2.37
CA ASN A 354 16.80 -16.05 -2.91
C ASN A 354 16.18 -16.80 -4.10
N GLU A 355 14.86 -16.96 -4.12
CA GLU A 355 14.10 -17.66 -5.17
C GLU A 355 14.17 -16.96 -6.54
N ILE A 356 14.33 -15.64 -6.54
CA ILE A 356 14.42 -14.80 -7.75
C ILE A 356 15.81 -14.17 -7.94
N GLY A 357 16.79 -14.59 -7.13
CA GLY A 357 18.18 -14.11 -7.21
C GLY A 357 18.32 -12.62 -6.92
N LEU A 358 17.47 -12.09 -6.04
CA LEU A 358 17.53 -10.72 -5.57
C LEU A 358 18.31 -10.71 -4.25
N ASP A 359 19.52 -10.16 -4.26
CA ASP A 359 20.34 -9.92 -3.08
C ASP A 359 20.11 -8.49 -2.57
N VAL A 360 20.43 -8.21 -1.30
CA VAL A 360 20.16 -6.90 -0.67
C VAL A 360 20.86 -5.73 -1.36
N GLU A 361 21.94 -5.98 -2.09
CA GLU A 361 22.69 -4.96 -2.84
C GLU A 361 22.12 -4.66 -4.24
N ASP A 362 21.18 -5.47 -4.74
CA ASP A 362 20.60 -5.35 -6.07
C ASP A 362 19.23 -4.65 -6.02
N SER A 363 18.91 -3.88 -7.07
CA SER A 363 17.57 -3.28 -7.19
C SER A 363 16.55 -4.25 -7.80
N LEU A 364 15.26 -3.95 -7.67
CA LEU A 364 14.23 -4.71 -8.39
C LEU A 364 14.40 -4.55 -9.92
N LEU A 365 14.94 -3.43 -10.39
CA LEU A 365 15.36 -3.26 -11.79
C LEU A 365 16.42 -4.30 -12.18
N ASP A 366 17.47 -4.45 -11.37
CA ASP A 366 18.55 -5.42 -11.60
C ASP A 366 18.00 -6.85 -11.65
N ALA A 367 17.18 -7.24 -10.66
CA ALA A 367 16.56 -8.54 -10.66
C ALA A 367 15.73 -8.79 -11.93
N THR A 368 14.92 -7.79 -12.31
CA THR A 368 14.03 -7.85 -13.47
C THR A 368 14.81 -7.96 -14.78
N TYR A 369 15.72 -7.03 -15.06
CA TYR A 369 16.30 -6.90 -16.39
C TYR A 369 17.69 -7.53 -16.52
N ALA A 370 18.51 -7.54 -15.47
CA ALA A 370 19.82 -8.19 -15.50
C ALA A 370 19.77 -9.66 -15.02
N ASN A 371 18.89 -10.01 -14.08
CA ASN A 371 18.90 -11.32 -13.43
C ASN A 371 17.77 -12.28 -13.89
N ILE A 372 17.46 -13.30 -13.08
CA ILE A 372 16.55 -14.40 -13.44
C ILE A 372 15.07 -14.00 -13.48
N LEU A 373 14.66 -12.93 -12.78
CA LEU A 373 13.25 -12.53 -12.70
C LEU A 373 12.67 -12.22 -14.09
N GLY A 374 13.39 -11.47 -14.93
CA GLY A 374 12.95 -11.22 -16.31
C GLY A 374 12.80 -12.49 -17.15
N THR A 375 13.54 -13.55 -16.84
CA THR A 375 13.35 -14.86 -17.49
C THR A 375 12.10 -15.55 -16.96
N LEU A 376 11.85 -15.46 -15.65
CA LEU A 376 10.69 -16.06 -14.98
C LEU A 376 9.37 -15.47 -15.48
N ILE A 377 9.33 -14.15 -15.68
CA ILE A 377 8.15 -13.44 -16.25
C ILE A 377 8.18 -13.37 -17.79
N ALA A 378 9.17 -14.02 -18.43
CA ALA A 378 9.32 -14.11 -19.88
C ALA A 378 9.34 -12.74 -20.59
N LEU A 379 10.20 -11.82 -20.13
CA LEU A 379 10.48 -10.56 -20.82
C LEU A 379 11.10 -10.81 -22.18
N ARG A 380 10.71 -9.96 -23.13
CA ARG A 380 11.24 -9.98 -24.48
C ARG A 380 12.66 -9.43 -24.48
N ARG A 381 13.49 -9.87 -25.45
CA ARG A 381 14.76 -9.22 -25.79
C ARG A 381 14.60 -8.31 -27.00
N LEU A 382 15.38 -7.24 -27.08
CA LEU A 382 15.42 -6.35 -28.25
C LEU A 382 15.67 -7.14 -29.56
N GLY A 383 16.61 -8.09 -29.51
CA GLY A 383 16.99 -8.92 -30.66
C GLY A 383 17.73 -8.16 -31.76
N GLY A 384 17.95 -8.82 -32.91
CA GLY A 384 18.63 -8.23 -34.07
C GLY A 384 20.16 -8.27 -34.02
N ASP A 385 20.81 -7.50 -34.90
CA ASP A 385 22.29 -7.41 -35.02
C ASP A 385 22.87 -6.25 -34.16
N SER A 386 22.13 -5.77 -33.16
CA SER A 386 22.57 -4.74 -32.22
C SER A 386 23.57 -5.30 -31.18
N GLU A 387 24.46 -4.46 -30.65
CA GLU A 387 25.30 -4.85 -29.51
C GLU A 387 24.47 -5.11 -28.24
N TYR A 388 23.25 -4.55 -28.17
CA TYR A 388 22.29 -4.68 -27.08
C TYR A 388 21.19 -5.72 -27.36
N ALA A 389 21.40 -6.63 -28.32
CA ALA A 389 20.36 -7.58 -28.75
C ALA A 389 19.88 -8.53 -27.64
N ASP A 390 20.70 -8.75 -26.61
CA ASP A 390 20.36 -9.62 -25.48
C ASP A 390 19.64 -8.89 -24.32
N CYS A 391 19.57 -7.57 -24.38
CA CYS A 391 18.92 -6.77 -23.35
C CYS A 391 17.42 -7.00 -23.32
N LYS A 392 16.88 -6.94 -22.11
CA LYS A 392 15.46 -7.21 -21.86
C LYS A 392 14.68 -5.91 -21.99
N ALA A 393 13.53 -6.00 -22.62
CA ALA A 393 12.58 -4.92 -22.78
C ALA A 393 11.40 -5.13 -21.81
N PRO A 394 10.81 -4.03 -21.30
CA PRO A 394 9.52 -4.07 -20.64
C PRO A 394 8.43 -4.67 -21.55
N ASP A 395 7.24 -4.89 -21.01
CA ASP A 395 6.07 -5.25 -21.81
C ASP A 395 5.25 -4.04 -22.26
N ILE A 396 5.34 -2.91 -21.56
CA ILE A 396 4.52 -1.74 -21.83
C ILE A 396 5.38 -0.53 -22.24
N ASP A 397 5.00 0.07 -23.37
CA ASP A 397 5.51 1.33 -23.92
C ASP A 397 4.59 2.49 -23.49
N VAL A 398 5.02 3.26 -22.48
CA VAL A 398 4.19 4.22 -21.76
C VAL A 398 4.11 5.56 -22.48
N ASP A 399 5.22 6.05 -23.03
CA ASP A 399 5.28 7.34 -23.71
C ASP A 399 5.12 7.24 -25.23
N GLN A 400 5.08 6.03 -25.77
CA GLN A 400 4.85 5.71 -27.19
C GLN A 400 5.97 6.18 -28.11
N ASP A 401 7.19 6.31 -27.58
CA ASP A 401 8.36 6.62 -28.39
C ASP A 401 9.11 5.35 -28.89
N GLY A 402 8.68 4.19 -28.38
CA GLY A 402 9.16 2.86 -28.71
C GLY A 402 9.61 2.12 -27.45
N ILE A 403 9.63 0.79 -27.50
CA ILE A 403 9.94 0.04 -26.29
C ILE A 403 11.40 0.20 -25.85
N GLU A 404 11.58 0.61 -24.61
CA GLU A 404 12.87 0.73 -23.97
C GLU A 404 13.57 -0.64 -23.80
N ALA A 405 14.83 -0.62 -23.39
CA ALA A 405 15.50 -1.82 -22.89
C ALA A 405 16.55 -1.50 -21.84
N PHE A 406 16.72 -2.46 -20.94
CA PHE A 406 17.66 -2.38 -19.84
C PHE A 406 18.68 -3.50 -19.95
N CYS A 407 19.95 -3.13 -19.84
CA CYS A 407 21.08 -3.99 -20.12
C CYS A 407 22.04 -4.03 -18.94
N ASP A 408 22.51 -5.25 -18.66
CA ASP A 408 23.86 -5.45 -18.18
C ASP A 408 24.80 -5.51 -19.40
N THR A 409 25.70 -4.53 -19.54
CA THR A 409 26.64 -4.48 -20.66
C THR A 409 27.81 -5.46 -20.54
N ASN A 410 28.00 -6.07 -19.36
CA ASN A 410 28.99 -7.10 -19.11
C ASN A 410 28.40 -8.37 -18.44
N PRO A 411 27.47 -9.07 -19.11
CA PRO A 411 26.70 -10.19 -18.54
C PRO A 411 27.52 -11.47 -18.31
N THR A 412 28.85 -11.39 -18.39
CA THR A 412 29.77 -12.49 -18.17
C THR A 412 30.63 -12.32 -16.93
N ASP A 413 30.54 -11.17 -16.26
CA ASP A 413 31.11 -11.04 -14.93
C ASP A 413 30.18 -11.65 -13.86
N ASP A 414 30.59 -11.52 -12.61
CA ASP A 414 29.85 -12.08 -11.48
C ASP A 414 28.81 -11.08 -10.92
N VAL A 415 28.56 -9.96 -11.60
CA VAL A 415 27.72 -8.83 -11.16
C VAL A 415 26.61 -8.58 -12.17
N ASN A 416 25.40 -9.08 -11.91
CA ASN A 416 24.27 -8.89 -12.82
C ASN A 416 23.54 -7.58 -12.51
N ARG A 417 24.02 -6.45 -13.04
CA ARG A 417 23.43 -5.12 -12.82
C ARG A 417 23.08 -4.44 -14.11
N VAL A 418 21.99 -3.69 -14.11
CA VAL A 418 21.67 -2.79 -15.22
C VAL A 418 22.61 -1.60 -15.13
N ASP A 419 23.42 -1.40 -16.18
CA ASP A 419 24.37 -0.28 -16.29
C ASP A 419 24.16 0.54 -17.57
N ALA A 420 23.21 0.11 -18.42
CA ALA A 420 22.78 0.85 -19.60
C ALA A 420 21.26 0.75 -19.81
N CYS A 421 20.67 1.91 -20.09
CA CYS A 421 19.28 2.12 -20.45
C CYS A 421 19.22 2.57 -21.92
N ILE A 422 18.45 1.86 -22.74
CA ILE A 422 18.29 2.11 -24.17
C ILE A 422 16.86 2.57 -24.39
N ASP A 423 16.74 3.76 -24.94
CA ASP A 423 15.49 4.46 -25.22
C ASP A 423 14.79 3.87 -26.46
N GLY A 424 13.48 4.08 -26.59
CA GLY A 424 12.71 3.64 -27.75
C GLY A 424 13.23 4.22 -29.07
N ASP A 425 13.77 5.44 -29.02
CA ASP A 425 14.40 6.13 -30.13
C ASP A 425 15.83 5.65 -30.45
N GLY A 426 16.38 4.76 -29.61
CA GLY A 426 17.73 4.19 -29.71
C GLY A 426 18.83 4.99 -29.01
N THR A 427 18.48 6.05 -28.27
CA THR A 427 19.42 6.75 -27.39
C THR A 427 19.88 5.82 -26.28
N VAL A 428 21.18 5.83 -25.97
CA VAL A 428 21.76 4.98 -24.92
C VAL A 428 22.30 5.88 -23.81
N VAL A 429 21.88 5.61 -22.59
CA VAL A 429 22.38 6.25 -21.37
C VAL A 429 23.01 5.17 -20.49
N PHE A 430 24.20 5.48 -19.96
CA PHE A 430 24.91 4.61 -19.03
C PHE A 430 24.89 5.22 -17.63
N ASP A 431 25.08 4.38 -16.63
CA ASP A 431 25.32 4.84 -15.27
C ASP A 431 26.54 5.76 -15.21
N GLU A 432 26.42 6.81 -14.40
CA GLU A 432 27.55 7.66 -14.08
C GLU A 432 28.30 7.07 -12.89
N VAL A 433 29.59 6.79 -13.07
CA VAL A 433 30.46 6.27 -12.01
C VAL A 433 31.53 7.30 -11.62
N ASP A 434 31.84 7.35 -10.33
CA ASP A 434 32.93 8.17 -9.82
C ASP A 434 34.32 7.58 -10.17
N SER A 435 35.39 8.27 -9.76
CA SER A 435 36.76 7.80 -9.99
C SER A 435 37.14 6.53 -9.21
N ALA A 436 36.34 6.12 -8.24
CA ALA A 436 36.49 4.89 -7.48
C ALA A 436 35.63 3.73 -8.04
N GLY A 437 34.78 4.00 -9.02
CA GLY A 437 33.88 3.03 -9.64
C GLY A 437 32.55 2.87 -8.91
N ASN A 438 32.20 3.79 -8.00
CA ASN A 438 30.88 3.81 -7.38
C ASN A 438 29.90 4.51 -8.30
N VAL A 439 28.70 3.95 -8.45
CA VAL A 439 27.60 4.62 -9.17
C VAL A 439 27.17 5.86 -8.39
N ILE A 440 27.13 7.00 -9.09
CA ILE A 440 26.69 8.29 -8.55
C ILE A 440 25.40 8.80 -9.21
N SER A 441 25.02 8.23 -10.36
CA SER A 441 23.73 8.47 -11.02
C SER A 441 23.36 7.24 -11.83
N GLN A 442 22.14 6.75 -11.66
CA GLN A 442 21.61 5.63 -12.45
C GLN A 442 21.15 6.11 -13.83
N CYS A 443 21.24 5.25 -14.85
CA CYS A 443 20.75 5.58 -16.19
C CYS A 443 19.24 5.87 -16.20
N THR A 444 18.47 5.21 -15.33
CA THR A 444 17.02 5.42 -15.15
C THR A 444 16.64 6.83 -14.67
N GLN A 445 17.60 7.61 -14.15
CA GLN A 445 17.39 9.00 -13.70
C GLN A 445 17.56 10.02 -14.83
N ALA A 446 17.87 9.58 -16.04
CA ALA A 446 18.05 10.46 -17.19
C ALA A 446 16.77 11.25 -17.49
N LEU A 447 16.95 12.53 -17.80
CA LEU A 447 15.87 13.40 -18.23
C LEU A 447 15.90 13.63 -19.75
N ASP A 448 14.72 13.84 -20.33
CA ASP A 448 14.55 14.35 -21.68
C ASP A 448 14.86 15.87 -21.76
N ASP A 449 14.73 16.46 -22.95
CA ASP A 449 14.98 17.88 -23.18
C ASP A 449 13.95 18.80 -22.47
N ASP A 450 12.79 18.26 -22.10
CA ASP A 450 11.69 18.95 -21.40
C ASP A 450 11.77 18.80 -19.87
N GLY A 451 12.72 17.99 -19.37
CA GLY A 451 12.96 17.73 -17.95
C GLY A 451 12.11 16.61 -17.35
N ASN A 452 11.45 15.80 -18.17
CA ASN A 452 10.76 14.59 -17.71
C ASN A 452 11.74 13.41 -17.67
N LEU A 453 11.44 12.39 -16.88
CA LEU A 453 12.16 11.11 -16.97
C LEU A 453 12.07 10.58 -18.40
N ARG A 454 13.21 10.16 -18.93
CA ARG A 454 13.33 9.54 -20.24
C ARG A 454 12.82 8.11 -20.23
N PHE A 455 13.19 7.35 -19.20
CA PHE A 455 12.89 5.93 -19.10
C PHE A 455 11.65 5.70 -18.24
N VAL A 456 10.47 5.74 -18.87
CA VAL A 456 9.16 5.65 -18.21
C VAL A 456 8.39 4.38 -18.58
N ASP A 457 8.90 3.60 -19.52
CA ASP A 457 8.41 2.25 -19.78
C ASP A 457 8.64 1.34 -18.57
N GLY A 458 7.86 0.26 -18.52
CA GLY A 458 7.90 -0.58 -17.34
C GLY A 458 7.10 -1.86 -17.45
N ILE A 459 7.01 -2.52 -16.30
CA ILE A 459 6.37 -3.83 -16.21
C ILE A 459 4.92 -3.68 -15.76
N SER A 460 4.01 -4.33 -16.49
CA SER A 460 2.60 -4.38 -16.08
C SER A 460 2.42 -5.20 -14.80
N ILE A 461 1.67 -4.63 -13.85
CA ILE A 461 1.27 -5.28 -12.61
C ILE A 461 -0.21 -5.02 -12.35
N THR A 462 -0.89 -6.02 -11.81
CA THR A 462 -2.21 -5.85 -11.21
C THR A 462 -2.23 -6.52 -9.84
N LEU A 463 -2.68 -5.77 -8.83
CA LEU A 463 -3.06 -6.26 -7.52
C LEU A 463 -4.56 -6.50 -7.49
N LYS A 464 -4.96 -7.67 -7.00
CA LYS A 464 -6.34 -8.03 -6.74
C LYS A 464 -6.61 -7.84 -5.26
N LEU A 465 -7.73 -7.20 -4.93
CA LEU A 465 -8.04 -6.82 -3.57
C LEU A 465 -9.54 -6.92 -3.24
N GLU A 466 -9.80 -7.10 -1.95
CA GLU A 466 -11.12 -6.95 -1.33
C GLU A 466 -11.02 -5.93 -0.20
N THR A 467 -12.13 -5.27 0.09
CA THR A 467 -12.19 -4.32 1.21
C THR A 467 -13.40 -4.56 2.10
N LEU A 468 -13.22 -4.21 3.36
CA LEU A 468 -14.28 -4.13 4.37
C LEU A 468 -14.46 -2.67 4.80
N PRO A 469 -15.66 -2.28 5.26
CA PRO A 469 -15.83 -0.96 5.85
C PRO A 469 -14.98 -0.83 7.12
N ALA A 470 -14.42 0.35 7.38
CA ALA A 470 -13.57 0.64 8.54
C ALA A 470 -13.83 2.07 9.04
N LEU A 471 -13.28 2.44 10.21
CA LEU A 471 -13.23 3.83 10.66
C LEU A 471 -11.79 4.34 10.63
N LEU A 472 -11.61 5.52 10.07
CA LEU A 472 -10.36 6.26 10.12
C LEU A 472 -10.41 7.31 11.23
N PRO A 473 -9.24 7.74 11.72
CA PRO A 473 -9.19 8.62 12.84
C PRO A 473 -9.71 9.99 12.48
N THR A 474 -10.14 10.74 13.49
CA THR A 474 -10.70 12.08 13.27
C THR A 474 -9.63 13.17 13.11
N ASN A 475 -8.37 12.86 13.43
CA ASN A 475 -7.23 13.76 13.32
C ASN A 475 -6.03 13.06 12.67
N ILE A 476 -5.18 13.86 12.02
CA ILE A 476 -3.91 13.39 11.47
C ILE A 476 -2.94 13.17 12.64
N PRO A 477 -2.24 12.02 12.71
CA PRO A 477 -1.18 11.78 13.68
C PRO A 477 -0.16 12.93 13.70
N SER A 478 0.40 13.23 14.87
CA SER A 478 1.48 14.21 14.94
C SER A 478 2.73 13.69 14.22
N LEU A 479 3.18 14.43 13.20
CA LEU A 479 4.45 14.22 12.47
C LEU A 479 5.68 14.50 13.33
#